data_AF-A0A1G5C0P6-F1
#
_entry.id   AF-A0A1G5C0P6-F1
#
_cell.length_a   1.000
_cell.length_b   1.000
_cell.length_c   1.000
_cell.angle_alpha   90.00
_cell.angle_beta   90.00
_cell.angle_gamma   90.00
#
_symmetry.space_group_name_H-M   'P 1'
#
loop_
_entity.id
_entity.type
_entity.pdbx_description
1 polymer ?
#
loop_
_entity_poly.entity_id
_entity_poly.type
_entity_poly.pdbx_seq_one_letter_code
_entity_poly.pdbx_strand_id
1 'polypeptide(L)'
;MEALRSEADLIVEVELSGPRNDVLMPEYSGVDPRLNPFAGTDETPVPGNGALAITVYEASVIAVHDGDAEVGDSIDVAQMGGTLDGVHYAFANVASLTAGVPTLLFLETPPDAPAFIVGEDQGAFELDGDTYRSLGDGGLSLSRAEAHALG
;
A
#
# COMPACT_ATOMS: atom_id res chain seq x y z
N MET A 1 8.46 -0.99 14.29
CA MET A 1 7.08 -0.86 14.78
C MET A 1 6.70 0.59 15.03
N GLU A 2 7.34 1.29 15.95
CA GLU A 2 7.02 2.70 16.24
C GLU A 2 7.11 3.61 14.99
N ALA A 3 8.15 3.41 14.16
CA ALA A 3 8.30 4.14 12.89
C ALA A 3 7.10 3.93 11.93
N LEU A 4 6.69 2.68 11.71
CA LEU A 4 5.53 2.35 10.87
C LEU A 4 4.25 3.01 11.40
N ARG A 5 4.06 3.01 12.73
CA ARG A 5 2.89 3.64 13.37
C ARG A 5 2.91 5.15 13.24
N SER A 6 4.06 5.79 13.38
CA SER A 6 4.15 7.25 13.29
C SER A 6 3.94 7.79 11.88
N GLU A 7 4.12 6.94 10.86
CA GLU A 7 3.99 7.31 9.45
C GLU A 7 2.64 6.89 8.84
N ALA A 8 1.90 5.97 9.48
CA ALA A 8 0.61 5.52 9.00
C ALA A 8 -0.51 6.52 9.32
N ASP A 9 -1.37 6.77 8.33
CA ASP A 9 -2.66 7.44 8.50
C ASP A 9 -3.75 6.47 8.96
N LEU A 10 -3.61 5.18 8.59
CA LEU A 10 -4.58 4.12 8.84
C LEU A 10 -3.88 2.81 9.20
N ILE A 11 -4.35 2.14 10.25
CA ILE A 11 -3.89 0.82 10.67
C ILE A 11 -5.10 -0.12 10.77
N VAL A 12 -5.16 -1.12 9.90
CA VAL A 12 -6.34 -1.98 9.73
C VAL A 12 -5.95 -3.44 9.53
N GLU A 13 -6.83 -4.34 9.98
CA GLU A 13 -6.84 -5.72 9.50
C GLU A 13 -7.82 -5.83 8.34
N VAL A 14 -7.39 -6.49 7.27
CA VAL A 14 -8.17 -6.63 6.04
C VAL A 14 -8.18 -8.07 5.52
N GLU A 15 -9.22 -8.39 4.76
CA GLU A 15 -9.22 -9.52 3.84
C GLU A 15 -9.05 -9.02 2.40
N LEU A 16 -8.05 -9.54 1.70
CA LEU A 16 -7.69 -9.09 0.35
C LEU A 16 -8.37 -9.94 -0.73
N SER A 17 -8.98 -9.26 -1.69
CA SER A 17 -9.40 -9.83 -2.98
C SER A 17 -8.20 -10.08 -3.90
N GLY A 18 -8.42 -10.79 -5.00
CA GLY A 18 -7.38 -11.05 -6.00
C GLY A 18 -6.81 -9.76 -6.62
N PRO A 19 -5.51 -9.75 -6.97
CA PRO A 19 -4.85 -8.55 -7.49
C PRO A 19 -5.31 -8.17 -8.89
N ARG A 20 -5.28 -6.87 -9.18
CA ARG A 20 -5.43 -6.31 -10.53
C ARG A 20 -4.26 -5.40 -10.87
N ASN A 21 -3.82 -5.41 -12.13
CA ASN A 21 -2.83 -4.43 -12.60
C ASN A 21 -3.52 -3.08 -12.76
N ASP A 22 -2.80 -2.02 -12.41
CA ASP A 22 -3.22 -0.65 -12.65
C ASP A 22 -2.01 0.25 -12.93
N VAL A 23 -2.29 1.51 -13.25
CA VAL A 23 -1.27 2.50 -13.57
C VAL A 23 -1.49 3.75 -12.74
N LEU A 24 -0.49 4.10 -11.92
CA LEU A 24 -0.47 5.37 -11.22
C LEU A 24 0.04 6.45 -12.17
N MET A 25 -0.81 7.43 -12.45
CA MET A 25 -0.47 8.58 -13.27
C MET A 25 0.04 9.72 -12.39
N PRO A 26 1.12 10.41 -12.78
CA PRO A 26 1.55 11.61 -12.07
C PRO A 26 0.58 12.76 -12.35
N GLU A 27 0.64 13.79 -11.50
CA GLU A 27 0.05 15.06 -11.86
C GLU A 27 0.87 15.72 -12.97
N TYR A 28 0.19 16.44 -13.87
CA TYR A 28 0.83 17.19 -14.96
C TYR A 28 0.79 18.71 -14.73
N SER A 29 0.28 19.13 -13.59
CA SER A 29 0.14 20.53 -13.19
C SER A 29 0.70 20.74 -11.79
N GLY A 30 0.94 22.00 -11.43
CA GLY A 30 1.50 22.34 -10.12
C GLY A 30 3.03 22.37 -10.12
N VAL A 31 3.59 22.77 -8.98
CA VAL A 31 5.02 23.07 -8.80
C VAL A 31 5.74 22.12 -7.85
N ASP A 32 5.05 21.11 -7.31
CA ASP A 32 5.67 20.11 -6.46
C ASP A 32 6.27 18.99 -7.33
N PRO A 33 7.60 18.83 -7.36
CA PRO A 33 8.25 17.77 -8.15
C PRO A 33 7.95 16.35 -7.67
N ARG A 34 7.39 16.17 -6.46
CA ARG A 34 6.96 14.85 -5.98
C ARG A 34 5.68 14.36 -6.65
N LEU A 35 4.79 15.29 -6.98
CA LEU A 35 3.49 14.98 -7.60
C LEU A 35 3.53 15.18 -9.12
N ASN A 36 4.26 16.21 -9.56
CA ASN A 36 4.46 16.55 -10.97
C ASN A 36 5.95 16.44 -11.34
N PRO A 37 6.38 15.35 -12.00
CA PRO A 37 7.79 15.17 -12.37
C PRO A 37 8.31 16.21 -13.38
N PHE A 38 7.42 17.00 -14.00
CA PHE A 38 7.76 18.10 -14.90
C PHE A 38 7.79 19.47 -14.20
N ALA A 39 7.55 19.52 -12.88
CA ALA A 39 7.56 20.77 -12.13
C ALA A 39 8.93 21.47 -12.23
N GLY A 40 8.92 22.72 -12.70
CA GLY A 40 10.13 23.54 -12.83
C GLY A 40 10.95 23.27 -14.10
N THR A 41 10.48 22.44 -15.03
CA THR A 41 11.07 22.25 -16.35
C THR A 41 10.28 23.02 -17.42
N ASP A 42 10.91 23.26 -18.58
CA ASP A 42 10.24 23.80 -19.77
C ASP A 42 9.59 22.68 -20.62
N GLU A 43 9.61 21.42 -20.14
CA GLU A 43 9.05 20.29 -20.87
C GLU A 43 7.52 20.34 -20.83
N THR A 44 6.89 20.21 -22.01
CA THR A 44 5.44 20.03 -22.08
C THR A 44 5.10 18.59 -21.74
N PRO A 45 4.29 18.32 -20.70
CA PRO A 45 3.94 16.96 -20.33
C PRO A 45 3.22 16.24 -21.46
N VAL A 46 3.65 15.01 -21.74
CA VAL A 46 2.93 14.10 -22.64
C VAL A 46 2.11 13.16 -21.75
N PRO A 47 0.77 13.06 -21.93
CA PRO A 47 -0.04 12.12 -21.16
C PRO A 47 0.49 10.69 -21.24
N GLY A 48 0.64 10.04 -20.09
CA GLY A 48 1.25 8.72 -19.96
C GLY A 48 2.76 8.73 -19.67
N ASN A 49 3.48 9.83 -19.92
CA ASN A 49 4.86 9.92 -19.45
C ASN A 49 4.88 10.03 -17.91
N GLY A 50 5.78 9.27 -17.28
CA GLY A 50 5.91 9.19 -15.82
C GLY A 50 4.90 8.24 -15.16
N ALA A 51 4.11 7.51 -15.94
CA ALA A 51 3.23 6.47 -15.44
C ALA A 51 4.02 5.36 -14.72
N LEU A 52 3.50 4.90 -13.58
CA LEU A 52 4.08 3.82 -12.79
C LEU A 52 3.14 2.62 -12.78
N ALA A 53 3.70 1.43 -13.04
CA ALA A 53 2.97 0.18 -12.89
C ALA A 53 2.71 -0.09 -11.41
N ILE A 54 1.45 -0.32 -11.06
CA ILE A 54 1.03 -0.72 -9.71
C ILE A 54 0.16 -1.98 -9.76
N THR A 55 0.16 -2.70 -8.66
CA THR A 55 -0.71 -3.85 -8.42
C THR A 55 -1.64 -3.47 -7.29
N VAL A 56 -2.94 -3.49 -7.56
CA VAL A 56 -3.96 -3.07 -6.60
C VAL A 56 -4.72 -4.27 -6.09
N TYR A 57 -4.95 -4.28 -4.79
CA TYR A 57 -5.78 -5.24 -4.08
C TYR A 57 -6.95 -4.48 -3.48
N GLU A 58 -8.17 -4.94 -3.75
CA GLU A 58 -9.34 -4.50 -2.99
C GLU A 58 -9.29 -5.17 -1.62
N ALA A 59 -9.29 -4.36 -0.56
CA ALA A 59 -9.15 -4.80 0.81
C ALA A 59 -10.44 -4.51 1.59
N SER A 60 -11.07 -5.56 2.10
CA SER A 60 -12.24 -5.43 2.97
C SER A 60 -11.79 -5.31 4.42
N VAL A 61 -12.13 -4.20 5.08
CA VAL A 61 -11.73 -3.93 6.47
C VAL A 61 -12.49 -4.84 7.42
N ILE A 62 -11.75 -5.63 8.21
CA ILE A 62 -12.31 -6.55 9.21
C ILE A 62 -12.02 -6.12 10.66
N ALA A 63 -11.01 -5.27 10.86
CA ALA A 63 -10.79 -4.54 12.12
C ALA A 63 -10.04 -3.23 11.86
N VAL A 64 -10.27 -2.24 12.72
CA VAL A 64 -9.63 -0.93 12.69
C VAL A 64 -8.88 -0.73 14.00
N HIS A 65 -7.60 -0.34 13.91
CA HIS A 65 -6.74 -0.09 15.05
C HIS A 65 -6.39 1.39 15.19
N ASP A 66 -6.24 2.10 14.07
CA ASP A 66 -5.98 3.55 14.05
C ASP A 66 -6.45 4.14 12.72
N GLY A 67 -6.78 5.44 12.70
CA GLY A 67 -7.27 6.15 11.51
C GLY A 67 -8.80 6.16 11.33
N ASP A 68 -9.25 6.78 10.23
CA ASP A 68 -10.67 6.97 9.89
C ASP A 68 -11.13 5.92 8.86
N ALA A 69 -11.60 4.78 9.36
CA ALA A 69 -12.26 3.72 8.59
C ALA A 69 -13.26 2.96 9.46
N GLU A 70 -14.18 2.24 8.84
CA GLU A 70 -15.15 1.38 9.51
C GLU A 70 -15.00 -0.08 9.06
N VAL A 71 -15.38 -1.02 9.94
CA VAL A 71 -15.44 -2.43 9.58
C VAL A 71 -16.50 -2.63 8.49
N GLY A 72 -16.10 -3.32 7.41
CA GLY A 72 -16.90 -3.51 6.20
C GLY A 72 -16.58 -2.52 5.09
N ASP A 73 -15.78 -1.49 5.34
CA ASP A 73 -15.28 -0.61 4.30
C ASP A 73 -14.40 -1.37 3.30
N SER A 74 -14.39 -0.88 2.07
CA SER A 74 -13.53 -1.37 1.00
C SER A 74 -12.53 -0.29 0.64
N ILE A 75 -11.25 -0.62 0.73
CA ILE A 75 -10.13 0.27 0.38
C ILE A 75 -9.28 -0.38 -0.70
N ASP A 76 -8.84 0.41 -1.68
CA ASP A 76 -7.86 -0.05 -2.66
C ASP A 76 -6.46 0.13 -2.08
N VAL A 77 -5.68 -0.95 -2.01
CA VAL A 77 -4.28 -0.96 -1.54
C VAL A 77 -3.36 -1.25 -2.71
N ALA A 78 -2.39 -0.37 -2.95
CA ALA A 78 -1.44 -0.49 -4.03
C ALA A 78 -0.06 -0.94 -3.55
N GLN A 79 0.53 -1.87 -4.30
CA GLN A 79 1.96 -2.19 -4.27
C GLN A 79 2.62 -1.75 -5.57
N MET A 80 3.86 -1.30 -5.48
CA MET A 80 4.68 -0.97 -6.64
C MET A 80 4.97 -2.23 -7.48
N GLY A 81 4.92 -2.09 -8.80
CA GLY A 81 5.08 -3.20 -9.74
C GLY A 81 3.75 -3.65 -10.34
N GLY A 82 3.78 -4.45 -11.39
CA GLY A 82 2.59 -4.81 -12.16
C GLY A 82 2.91 -4.89 -13.65
N THR A 83 1.96 -4.52 -14.51
CA THR A 83 2.16 -4.53 -15.96
C THR A 83 1.86 -3.17 -16.55
N LEU A 84 2.82 -2.61 -17.29
CA LEU A 84 2.67 -1.36 -18.03
C LEU A 84 3.21 -1.56 -19.44
N ASP A 85 2.40 -1.21 -20.45
CA ASP A 85 2.73 -1.38 -21.88
C ASP A 85 3.18 -2.81 -22.27
N GLY A 86 2.61 -3.83 -21.62
CA GLY A 86 2.94 -5.24 -21.85
C GLY A 86 4.26 -5.68 -21.23
N VAL A 87 4.95 -4.79 -20.51
CA VAL A 87 6.15 -5.09 -19.72
C VAL A 87 5.74 -5.34 -18.27
N HIS A 88 6.18 -6.48 -17.73
CA HIS A 88 5.98 -6.80 -16.32
C HIS A 88 7.11 -6.19 -15.47
N TYR A 89 6.74 -5.34 -14.53
CA TYR A 89 7.64 -4.71 -13.57
C TYR A 89 7.48 -5.40 -12.22
N ALA A 90 8.58 -5.89 -11.68
CA ALA A 90 8.64 -6.45 -10.34
C ALA A 90 9.78 -5.80 -9.58
N PHE A 91 9.54 -5.48 -8.30
CA PHE A 91 10.55 -4.94 -7.42
C PHE A 91 11.27 -6.10 -6.73
N ALA A 92 12.59 -6.16 -6.89
CA ALA A 92 13.39 -7.21 -6.28
C ALA A 92 13.39 -7.05 -4.76
N ASN A 93 13.15 -8.15 -4.05
CA ASN A 93 13.11 -8.21 -2.58
C ASN A 93 11.95 -7.44 -1.93
N VAL A 94 10.85 -7.22 -2.65
CA VAL A 94 9.58 -6.76 -2.07
C VAL A 94 8.57 -7.88 -2.20
N ALA A 95 8.09 -8.39 -1.07
CA ALA A 95 7.09 -9.45 -1.06
C ALA A 95 5.70 -8.92 -1.48
N SER A 96 4.99 -9.73 -2.27
CA SER A 96 3.62 -9.43 -2.71
C SER A 96 2.60 -9.87 -1.66
N LEU A 97 1.50 -9.14 -1.56
CA LEU A 97 0.37 -9.52 -0.73
C LEU A 97 -0.32 -10.80 -1.25
N THR A 98 -0.80 -11.63 -0.33
CA THR A 98 -1.56 -12.85 -0.62
C THR A 98 -3.06 -12.64 -0.44
N ALA A 99 -3.83 -12.83 -1.52
CA ALA A 99 -5.29 -12.79 -1.46
C ALA A 99 -5.86 -13.89 -0.55
N GLY A 100 -6.93 -13.57 0.18
CA GLY A 100 -7.60 -14.49 1.11
C GLY A 100 -6.85 -14.78 2.42
N VAL A 101 -5.72 -14.11 2.67
CA VAL A 101 -5.02 -14.17 3.96
C VAL A 101 -5.34 -12.89 4.75
N PRO A 102 -5.87 -12.99 5.98
CA PRO A 102 -6.03 -11.82 6.85
C PRO A 102 -4.70 -11.11 7.04
N THR A 103 -4.68 -9.82 6.74
CA THR A 103 -3.45 -9.03 6.71
C THR A 103 -3.64 -7.78 7.55
N LEU A 104 -2.72 -7.52 8.47
CA LEU A 104 -2.60 -6.25 9.17
C LEU A 104 -1.75 -5.30 8.31
N LEU A 105 -2.29 -4.14 7.98
CA LEU A 105 -1.67 -3.15 7.11
C LEU A 105 -1.46 -1.82 7.85
N PHE A 106 -0.28 -1.24 7.64
CA PHE A 106 0.05 0.14 7.98
C PHE A 106 0.03 0.95 6.70
N LEU A 107 -0.89 1.90 6.61
CA LEU A 107 -1.23 2.56 5.34
C LEU A 107 -1.07 4.08 5.43
N GLU A 108 -0.51 4.64 4.36
CA GLU A 108 -0.65 6.06 3.99
C GLU A 108 -1.86 6.17 3.06
N THR A 109 -2.74 7.15 3.31
CA THR A 109 -4.03 7.29 2.61
C THR A 109 -4.13 8.64 1.90
N PRO A 110 -3.48 8.79 0.73
CA PRO A 110 -3.65 9.97 -0.09
C PRO A 110 -5.11 10.11 -0.59
N PRO A 111 -5.67 11.33 -0.69
CA PRO A 111 -7.10 11.55 -0.91
C PRO A 111 -7.63 11.10 -2.28
N ASP A 112 -6.79 11.08 -3.32
CA ASP A 112 -7.18 10.80 -4.71
C ASP A 112 -6.37 9.64 -5.33
N ALA A 113 -5.81 8.78 -4.50
CA ALA A 113 -5.00 7.64 -4.92
C ALA A 113 -5.30 6.41 -4.02
N PRO A 114 -4.99 5.19 -4.49
CA PRO A 114 -5.05 4.02 -3.61
C PRO A 114 -4.13 4.21 -2.39
N ALA A 115 -4.46 3.52 -1.29
CA ALA A 115 -3.62 3.50 -0.11
C ALA A 115 -2.29 2.80 -0.41
N PHE A 116 -1.19 3.30 0.17
CA PHE A 116 0.13 2.71 0.03
C PHE A 116 0.60 2.13 1.35
N ILE A 117 1.33 1.01 1.28
CA ILE A 117 1.86 0.35 2.48
C ILE A 117 3.09 1.12 2.97
N VAL A 118 3.03 1.61 4.21
CA VAL A 118 4.14 2.30 4.86
C VAL A 118 5.34 1.37 4.95
N GLY A 119 6.49 1.78 4.40
CA GLY A 119 7.68 0.93 4.40
C GLY A 119 7.58 -0.31 3.51
N GLU A 120 6.69 -0.30 2.50
CA GLU A 120 6.48 -1.38 1.54
C GLU A 120 6.07 -2.70 2.24
N ASP A 121 6.76 -3.81 1.97
CA ASP A 121 6.42 -5.11 2.55
C ASP A 121 6.65 -5.20 4.07
N GLN A 122 7.43 -4.28 4.66
CA GLN A 122 7.65 -4.21 6.11
C GLN A 122 6.41 -3.73 6.88
N GLY A 123 5.51 -2.99 6.20
CA GLY A 123 4.24 -2.51 6.77
C GLY A 123 3.05 -3.43 6.51
N ALA A 124 3.28 -4.59 5.90
CA ALA A 124 2.25 -5.59 5.67
C ALA A 124 2.56 -6.86 6.47
N PHE A 125 1.61 -7.29 7.29
CA PHE A 125 1.78 -8.45 8.13
C PHE A 125 0.68 -9.47 7.85
N GLU A 126 1.05 -10.63 7.31
CA GLU A 126 0.10 -11.72 7.08
C GLU A 126 -0.07 -12.56 8.34
N LEU A 127 -1.30 -13.00 8.58
CA LEU A 127 -1.62 -13.86 9.71
C LEU A 127 -1.15 -15.30 9.47
N ASP A 128 -0.26 -15.78 10.34
CA ASP A 128 0.17 -17.17 10.43
C ASP A 128 -0.23 -17.74 11.80
N GLY A 129 -1.34 -18.49 11.83
CA GLY A 129 -1.95 -18.98 13.05
C GLY A 129 -2.56 -17.84 13.89
N ASP A 130 -1.86 -17.44 14.96
CA ASP A 130 -2.27 -16.33 15.84
C ASP A 130 -1.19 -15.22 15.91
N THR A 131 -0.28 -15.23 14.95
CA THR A 131 0.85 -14.30 14.85
C THR A 131 0.84 -13.64 13.48
N TYR A 132 0.76 -12.31 13.48
CA TYR A 132 1.01 -11.47 12.32
C TYR A 132 2.52 -11.42 12.05
N ARG A 133 2.94 -11.78 10.84
CA ARG A 133 4.35 -11.77 10.42
C ARG A 133 4.53 -10.78 9.28
N SER A 134 5.49 -9.87 9.43
CA SER A 134 5.87 -8.94 8.37
C SER A 134 6.28 -9.71 7.12
N LEU A 135 5.83 -9.24 5.96
CA LEU A 135 6.26 -9.78 4.67
C LEU A 135 7.68 -9.38 4.33
N GLY A 136 8.13 -8.24 4.84
CA GLY A 136 9.48 -7.76 4.62
C GLY A 136 10.56 -8.52 5.38
N ASP A 137 11.73 -8.56 4.77
CA ASP A 137 12.95 -9.13 5.36
C ASP A 137 13.33 -8.36 6.63
N GLY A 138 13.22 -9.01 7.78
CA GLY A 138 13.44 -8.35 9.08
C GLY A 138 12.86 -9.11 10.26
N GLY A 139 11.91 -10.02 10.00
CA GLY A 139 11.37 -10.93 11.00
C GLY A 139 10.51 -10.24 12.07
N LEU A 140 9.99 -9.05 11.78
CA LEU A 140 9.01 -8.40 12.64
C LEU A 140 7.77 -9.28 12.73
N SER A 141 7.26 -9.43 13.95
CA SER A 141 6.03 -10.16 14.21
C SER A 141 5.29 -9.55 15.38
N LEU A 142 3.97 -9.75 15.38
CA LEU A 142 3.04 -9.31 16.41
C LEU A 142 2.10 -10.47 16.68
N SER A 143 1.86 -10.80 17.95
CA SER A 143 0.69 -11.60 18.29
C SER A 143 -0.59 -10.82 17.96
N ARG A 144 -1.70 -11.52 17.74
CA ARG A 144 -3.01 -10.87 17.58
C ARG A 144 -3.36 -9.96 18.77
N ALA A 145 -2.98 -10.35 19.98
CA ALA A 145 -3.18 -9.52 21.18
C ALA A 145 -2.38 -8.21 21.12
N GLU A 146 -1.14 -8.24 20.61
CA GLU A 146 -0.33 -7.04 20.42
C GLU A 146 -0.88 -6.17 19.29
N ALA A 147 -1.42 -6.77 18.21
CA ALA A 147 -2.09 -6.04 17.14
C ALA A 147 -3.32 -5.27 17.67
N HIS A 148 -4.17 -5.91 18.49
CA HIS A 148 -5.31 -5.24 19.11
C HIS A 148 -4.93 -4.13 20.10
N ALA A 149 -3.70 -4.15 20.64
CA ALA A 149 -3.18 -3.07 21.48
C ALA A 149 -2.62 -1.90 20.66
N LEU A 150 -2.78 -1.92 19.33
CA LEU A 150 -2.40 -0.81 18.46
C LEU A 150 -3.44 0.32 18.42
N GLY A 151 -4.63 0.14 19.03
CA GLY A 151 -5.64 1.19 19.23
C GLY A 151 -5.75 1.64 20.67
#